data_AF-A0A2E7D5V4-F1
#
_entry.id   AF-A0A2E7D5V4-F1
#
_cell.length_a   1.000
_cell.length_b   1.000
_cell.length_c   1.000
_cell.angle_alpha   90.00
_cell.angle_beta   90.00
_cell.angle_gamma   90.00
#
_symmetry.space_group_name_H-M   'P 1'
#
loop_
_entity.id
_entity.type
_entity.pdbx_description
1 polymer ?
#
loop_
_entity_poly.entity_id
_entity_poly.type
_entity_poly.pdbx_seq_one_letter_code
_entity_poly.pdbx_strand_id
1 'polypeptide(L)'
;MVFRFAQSETVQFRTGLGFNWLEDDGHTDAGFNFTYGVDIYPSRPWVFSTTLDLGALGHSGLVHSRTTVGFQWKRLEVFTGYDFFKVGSAEIDGLISGLQIWF
;
A
#
# COMPACT_ATOMS: atom_id res chain seq x y z
N MET A 1 -2.16 -11.61 -4.75
CA MET A 1 -3.02 -12.20 -3.71
C MET A 1 -2.64 -11.59 -2.37
N VAL A 2 -3.61 -11.11 -1.59
CA VAL A 2 -3.37 -10.52 -0.25
C VAL A 2 -4.11 -11.35 0.79
N PHE A 3 -3.36 -11.87 1.76
CA PHE A 3 -3.82 -12.63 2.91
C PHE A 3 -3.87 -11.73 4.15
N ARG A 4 -5.02 -11.72 4.82
CA ARG A 4 -5.13 -11.16 6.17
C ARG A 4 -4.78 -12.26 7.15
N PHE A 5 -3.63 -12.15 7.81
CA PHE A 5 -3.11 -13.24 8.66
C PHE A 5 -3.39 -13.02 10.15
N ALA A 6 -3.54 -11.77 10.58
CA ALA A 6 -3.85 -11.43 11.96
C ALA A 6 -4.85 -10.28 12.03
N GLN A 7 -5.87 -10.43 12.85
CA GLN A 7 -6.90 -9.42 13.09
C GLN A 7 -7.25 -9.40 14.57
N SER A 8 -7.36 -8.20 15.12
CA SER A 8 -7.86 -7.88 16.44
C SER A 8 -8.92 -6.77 16.30
N GLU A 9 -9.57 -6.37 17.39
CA GLU A 9 -10.51 -5.25 17.40
C GLU A 9 -9.85 -3.92 17.02
N THR A 10 -8.54 -3.80 17.27
CA THR A 10 -7.77 -2.55 17.12
C THR A 10 -6.73 -2.63 16.00
N VAL A 11 -6.38 -3.82 15.49
CA VAL A 11 -5.29 -3.96 14.50
C VAL A 11 -5.61 -5.06 13.50
N GLN A 12 -5.35 -4.80 12.22
CA GLN A 12 -5.44 -5.77 11.14
C GLN A 12 -4.13 -5.79 10.35
N PHE A 13 -3.56 -6.98 10.16
CA PHE A 13 -2.36 -7.18 9.36
C PHE A 13 -2.70 -7.89 8.05
N ARG A 14 -2.13 -7.39 6.97
CA ARG A 14 -2.23 -7.94 5.61
C ARG A 14 -0.83 -8.22 5.07
N THR A 15 -0.67 -9.35 4.40
CA THR A 15 0.53 -9.70 3.65
C THR A 15 0.11 -10.22 2.29
N GLY A 16 0.87 -9.98 1.23
CA GLY A 16 0.48 -10.36 -0.11
C GLY A 16 1.67 -10.61 -1.00
N LEU A 17 1.44 -11.45 -2.00
CA LEU A 17 2.37 -11.67 -3.09
C LEU A 17 1.64 -11.37 -4.39
N GLY A 18 2.21 -10.49 -5.19
CA GLY A 18 1.75 -10.09 -6.51
C GLY A 18 2.81 -10.46 -7.56
N PHE A 19 2.33 -10.62 -8.78
CA PHE A 19 3.18 -10.73 -9.96
C PHE A 19 2.79 -9.59 -10.89
N ASN A 20 3.79 -8.83 -11.33
CA ASN A 20 3.62 -7.74 -12.30
C ASN A 20 4.26 -8.20 -13.60
N TRP A 21 3.55 -8.00 -14.71
CA TRP A 21 4.07 -8.23 -16.05
C TRP A 21 3.89 -6.93 -16.82
N LEU A 22 5.02 -6.35 -17.24
CA LEU A 22 5.05 -5.24 -18.18
C LEU A 22 5.61 -5.74 -19.52
N GLU A 23 4.91 -5.45 -20.61
CA GLU A 23 5.35 -5.75 -21.97
C GLU A 23 5.53 -4.42 -22.70
N ASP A 24 6.77 -4.13 -23.13
CA ASP A 24 7.09 -2.92 -23.90
C ASP A 24 8.07 -3.28 -25.03
N ASP A 25 7.83 -2.73 -26.24
CA ASP A 25 8.52 -2.94 -27.53
C ASP A 25 9.68 -3.97 -27.56
N GLY A 26 9.37 -5.26 -27.37
CA GLY A 26 10.31 -6.39 -27.49
C GLY A 26 11.02 -6.86 -26.21
N HIS A 27 10.76 -6.23 -25.06
CA HIS A 27 11.25 -6.63 -23.75
C HIS A 27 10.08 -7.00 -22.81
N THR A 28 10.12 -8.23 -22.31
CA THR A 28 9.16 -8.72 -21.31
C THR A 28 9.80 -8.61 -19.92
N ASP A 29 9.34 -7.64 -19.12
CA ASP A 29 9.78 -7.48 -17.75
C ASP A 29 8.75 -8.12 -16.81
N ALA A 30 9.12 -9.28 -16.29
CA ALA A 30 8.41 -9.96 -15.21
C ALA A 30 8.94 -9.49 -13.86
N GLY A 31 8.03 -9.32 -12.91
CA GLY A 31 8.32 -8.80 -11.59
C GLY A 31 7.50 -9.46 -10.50
N PHE A 32 8.07 -9.60 -9.30
CA PHE A 32 7.34 -10.02 -8.12
C PHE A 32 7.17 -8.81 -7.21
N ASN A 33 6.02 -8.71 -6.53
CA ASN A 33 5.78 -7.74 -5.48
C ASN A 33 5.36 -8.46 -4.21
N PHE A 34 5.92 -8.06 -3.08
CA PHE A 34 5.53 -8.48 -1.76
C PHE A 34 4.90 -7.29 -1.05
N THR A 35 3.62 -7.41 -0.73
CA THR A 35 2.86 -6.39 0.00
C THR A 35 2.81 -6.77 1.47
N TYR A 36 3.07 -5.82 2.35
CA TYR A 36 2.83 -5.93 3.78
C TYR A 36 2.07 -4.69 4.23
N GLY A 37 0.99 -4.84 4.97
CA GLY A 37 0.20 -3.72 5.43
C GLY A 37 -0.38 -3.94 6.81
N VAL A 38 -0.62 -2.83 7.49
CA VAL A 38 -1.15 -2.78 8.85
C VAL A 38 -2.17 -1.67 8.90
N ASP A 39 -3.39 -2.00 9.33
CA ASP A 39 -4.46 -1.06 9.62
C ASP A 39 -4.69 -1.05 11.13
N ILE A 40 -4.54 0.09 11.79
CA ILE A 40 -4.68 0.29 13.23
C ILE A 40 -5.86 1.23 13.50
N TYR A 41 -6.73 0.81 14.42
CA TYR A 41 -7.96 1.50 14.82
C TYR A 41 -7.88 1.84 16.32
N PRO A 42 -7.02 2.80 16.73
CA PRO A 42 -6.72 3.04 18.15
C PRO A 42 -7.95 3.49 18.95
N SER A 43 -8.80 4.29 18.32
CA SER A 43 -10.11 4.69 18.85
C SER A 43 -10.97 5.18 17.69
N ARG A 44 -12.29 5.01 17.77
CA ARG A 44 -13.18 5.63 16.79
C ARG A 44 -13.05 7.16 16.88
N PRO A 45 -13.01 7.90 15.76
CA PRO A 45 -13.13 7.47 14.35
C PRO A 45 -11.78 7.35 13.62
N TRP A 46 -10.66 7.24 14.33
CA TRP A 46 -9.32 7.30 13.74
C TRP A 46 -8.91 5.97 13.13
N VAL A 47 -8.35 6.05 11.92
CA VAL A 47 -7.74 4.93 11.19
C VAL A 47 -6.32 5.31 10.87
N PHE A 48 -5.37 4.42 11.13
CA PHE A 48 -3.99 4.55 10.68
C PHE A 48 -3.69 3.37 9.77
N SER A 49 -3.32 3.62 8.53
CA SER A 49 -3.02 2.56 7.56
C SER A 49 -1.63 2.76 6.99
N THR A 50 -0.79 1.75 7.15
CA THR A 50 0.53 1.63 6.54
C THR A 50 0.52 0.46 5.57
N THR A 51 1.10 0.67 4.39
CA THR A 51 1.38 -0.36 3.40
C THR A 51 2.82 -0.22 2.94
N LEU A 52 3.49 -1.34 2.76
CA LEU A 52 4.83 -1.46 2.24
C LEU A 52 4.80 -2.54 1.15
N ASP A 53 5.21 -2.17 -0.03
CA ASP A 53 5.29 -2.99 -1.22
C ASP A 53 6.75 -3.05 -1.64
N LEU A 54 7.30 -4.26 -1.66
CA LEU A 54 8.70 -4.54 -2.01
C LEU A 54 8.71 -5.50 -3.17
N GLY A 55 9.33 -5.11 -4.27
CA GLY A 55 9.35 -5.93 -5.46
C GLY A 55 10.54 -5.68 -6.35
N ALA A 56 10.49 -6.33 -7.49
CA ALA A 56 11.35 -6.03 -8.62
C ALA A 56 10.46 -5.97 -9.87
N LEU A 57 10.80 -5.10 -10.80
CA LEU A 57 10.21 -5.03 -12.12
C LEU A 57 11.35 -5.10 -13.13
N GLY A 58 11.50 -6.26 -13.79
CA GLY A 58 12.68 -6.57 -14.58
C GLY A 58 13.96 -6.58 -13.73
N HIS A 59 14.90 -5.68 -14.05
CA HIS A 59 16.17 -5.51 -13.33
C HIS A 59 16.12 -4.43 -12.22
N SER A 60 15.01 -3.70 -12.09
CA SER A 60 14.90 -2.58 -11.17
C SER A 60 14.17 -2.98 -9.90
N GLY A 61 14.75 -2.67 -8.73
CA GLY A 61 14.06 -2.79 -7.45
C GLY A 61 12.92 -1.79 -7.34
N LEU A 62 11.78 -2.25 -6.83
CA LEU A 62 10.60 -1.45 -6.54
C LEU A 62 10.40 -1.42 -5.02
N VAL A 63 10.32 -0.22 -4.46
CA VAL A 63 9.96 0.01 -3.06
C VAL A 63 8.86 1.04 -3.05
N HIS A 64 7.69 0.67 -2.55
CA HIS A 64 6.57 1.58 -2.39
C HIS A 64 6.08 1.49 -0.95
N SER A 65 5.99 2.62 -0.26
CA SER A 65 5.44 2.68 1.08
C SER A 65 4.43 3.80 1.16
N ARG A 66 3.28 3.50 1.74
CA ARG A 66 2.19 4.43 1.94
C ARG A 66 1.79 4.42 3.39
N THR A 67 1.76 5.58 4.01
CA THR A 67 1.28 5.73 5.39
C THR A 67 0.22 6.82 5.43
N THR A 68 -0.93 6.51 5.99
CA THR A 68 -2.10 7.39 6.02
C THR A 68 -2.70 7.40 7.41
N VAL A 69 -3.26 8.56 7.77
CA VAL A 69 -4.13 8.75 8.92
C VAL A 69 -5.46 9.30 8.42
N GLY A 70 -6.52 8.65 8.84
CA GLY A 70 -7.88 8.91 8.38
C GLY A 70 -8.85 9.11 9.52
N PHE A 71 -9.89 9.88 9.20
CA PHE A 71 -11.07 10.06 10.01
C PHE A 71 -12.23 9.34 9.32
N GLN A 72 -12.66 8.22 9.91
CA GLN A 72 -13.73 7.38 9.38
C GLN A 72 -15.09 7.78 9.99
N TRP A 73 -15.99 8.28 9.16
CA TRP A 73 -17.39 8.50 9.49
C TRP A 73 -18.31 7.57 8.70
N LYS A 74 -18.91 6.61 9.42
CA LYS A 74 -19.76 5.55 8.83
C LYS A 74 -18.97 4.75 7.77
N ARG A 75 -19.29 4.94 6.49
CA ARG A 75 -18.66 4.26 5.35
C ARG A 75 -17.65 5.14 4.63
N LEU A 76 -17.54 6.43 5.00
CA LEU A 76 -16.64 7.37 4.36
C LEU A 76 -15.46 7.64 5.29
N GLU A 77 -14.25 7.63 4.75
CA GLU A 77 -13.05 8.06 5.44
C GLU A 77 -12.40 9.22 4.68
N VAL A 78 -12.06 10.28 5.40
CA VAL A 78 -11.18 11.35 4.90
C VAL A 78 -9.79 11.05 5.42
N PHE A 79 -8.79 10.93 4.55
CA PHE A 79 -7.43 10.62 4.97
C PHE A 79 -6.42 11.62 4.41
N THR A 80 -5.33 11.74 5.13
CA THR A 80 -4.10 12.39 4.68
C THR A 80 -2.92 11.49 5.02
N GLY A 81 -1.83 11.60 4.27
CA GLY A 81 -0.69 10.72 4.46
C GLY A 81 0.49 11.09 3.60
N TYR A 82 1.45 10.19 3.58
CA TYR A 82 2.65 10.27 2.77
C TYR A 82 2.76 9.01 1.93
N ASP A 83 3.04 9.20 0.65
CA ASP A 83 3.28 8.14 -0.31
C ASP A 83 4.72 8.27 -0.79
N PHE A 84 5.49 7.19 -0.68
CA PHE A 84 6.86 7.12 -1.11
C PHE A 84 7.01 5.96 -2.08
N PHE A 85 7.30 6.26 -3.33
CA PHE A 85 7.43 5.29 -4.40
C PHE A 85 8.80 5.43 -5.05
N LYS A 86 9.55 4.33 -5.11
CA LYS A 86 10.87 4.28 -5.71
C LYS A 86 10.97 3.08 -6.63
N VAL A 87 11.38 3.31 -7.86
CA VAL A 87 11.63 2.27 -8.86
C VAL A 87 12.94 2.56 -9.59
N GLY A 88 13.95 1.71 -9.39
CA GLY A 88 15.30 1.94 -9.92
C GLY A 88 15.88 3.27 -9.43
N SER A 89 16.16 4.20 -10.35
CA SER A 89 16.65 5.55 -10.05
C SER A 89 15.54 6.60 -9.91
N ALA A 90 14.29 6.28 -10.26
CA ALA A 90 13.16 7.18 -10.13
C ALA A 90 12.59 7.12 -8.72
N GLU A 91 12.44 8.28 -8.10
CA GLU A 91 11.85 8.46 -6.77
C GLU A 91 10.72 9.48 -6.87
N ILE A 92 9.56 9.11 -6.36
CA ILE A 92 8.36 9.91 -6.33
C ILE A 92 7.82 9.83 -4.91
N ASP A 93 7.90 10.93 -4.20
CA ASP A 93 7.40 11.02 -2.84
C ASP A 93 6.54 12.26 -2.64
N GLY A 94 5.56 12.18 -1.75
CA GLY A 94 4.69 13.32 -1.51
C GLY A 94 3.59 13.09 -0.49
N LEU A 95 3.02 14.21 -0.07
CA LEU A 95 1.81 14.21 0.73
C LEU A 95 0.61 13.86 -0.14
N ILE A 96 -0.21 12.94 0.35
CA ILE A 96 -1.46 12.54 -0.27
C ILE A 96 -2.63 12.89 0.65
N SER A 97 -3.76 13.24 0.06
CA SER A 97 -5.02 13.43 0.78
C SER A 97 -6.16 12.95 -0.09
N GLY A 98 -7.14 12.26 0.49
CA GLY A 98 -8.20 11.64 -0.28
C GLY A 98 -9.41 11.20 0.53
N LEU A 99 -10.35 10.59 -0.19
CA LEU A 99 -11.57 9.99 0.35
C LEU A 99 -11.56 8.50 0.05
N GLN A 100 -11.92 7.69 1.05
CA GLN A 100 -12.06 6.24 0.92
C GLN A 100 -13.46 5.79 1.34
N ILE A 101 -14.05 4.86 0.58
CA ILE A 101 -15.37 4.28 0.87
C ILE A 101 -15.17 2.83 1.31
N TRP A 102 -15.68 2.50 2.49
CA TRP A 102 -15.63 1.17 3.09
C TRP A 102 -16.96 0.42 2.86
N PHE A 103 -16.86 -0.84 2.42
CA PHE A 103 -18.00 -1.74 2.12
C PHE A 103 -18.02 -2.97 3.02
#